data_AF-A0A660MK76-F1
#
_entry.id   AF-A0A660MK76-F1
#
_cell.length_a   1.000
_cell.length_b   1.000
_cell.length_c   1.000
_cell.angle_alpha   90.00
_cell.angle_beta   90.00
_cell.angle_gamma   90.00
#
_symmetry.space_group_name_H-M   'P 1'
#
loop_
_entity.id
_entity.type
_entity.pdbx_description
1 polymer ?
#
loop_
_entity_poly.entity_id
_entity_poly.type
_entity_poly.pdbx_seq_one_letter_code
_entity_poly.pdbx_strand_id
1 'polypeptide(L)'
;MSWRNNFLLQAEGKTIRWTDVLESYDNKDANYVCNDEAEQSDIADAKAEELADCQHLTAQFAVRKDLPAPNGIFPLEVSLDGFVGLKKEKNGKEWLLKPLKTFKQDKFVFEYDAAKQNYVAPKDFPDVFKDDDK
;
A
#
# COMPACT_ATOMS: atom_id res chain seq x y z
N MET A 1 -3.08 0.96 11.86
CA MET A 1 -4.49 1.27 11.51
C MET A 1 -4.62 1.34 9.99
N SER A 2 -5.72 0.87 9.38
CA SER A 2 -5.95 0.98 7.94
C SER A 2 -7.16 1.85 7.63
N TRP A 3 -7.01 2.83 6.74
CA TRP A 3 -8.10 3.68 6.27
C TRP A 3 -8.46 3.30 4.84
N ARG A 4 -9.75 3.02 4.59
CA ARG A 4 -10.29 2.70 3.27
C ARG A 4 -11.05 3.90 2.75
N ASN A 5 -10.82 4.32 1.50
CA ASN A 5 -11.71 5.25 0.83
C ASN A 5 -12.63 4.53 -0.11
N ASN A 6 -13.87 5.03 -0.12
CA ASN A 6 -14.91 4.59 -1.00
C ASN A 6 -14.92 5.49 -2.23
N PHE A 7 -14.36 5.01 -3.34
CA PHE A 7 -14.48 5.72 -4.60
C PHE A 7 -15.80 5.32 -5.27
N LEU A 8 -16.73 6.29 -5.36
CA LEU A 8 -17.91 6.16 -6.21
C LEU A 8 -17.53 6.57 -7.63
N LEU A 9 -17.37 5.59 -8.51
CA LEU A 9 -17.08 5.84 -9.91
C LEU A 9 -18.40 5.86 -10.70
N GLN A 10 -18.68 7.00 -11.32
CA GLN A 10 -19.81 7.15 -12.24
C GLN A 10 -19.30 7.14 -13.67
N ALA A 11 -19.77 6.18 -14.46
CA ALA A 11 -19.66 6.21 -15.91
C ALA A 11 -21.05 6.07 -16.53
N GLU A 12 -21.38 6.97 -17.47
CA GLU A 12 -22.61 6.91 -18.28
C GLU A 12 -23.92 6.76 -17.47
N GLY A 13 -24.00 7.39 -16.29
CA GLY A 13 -25.21 7.37 -15.46
C GLY A 13 -25.47 6.04 -14.74
N LYS A 14 -24.54 5.07 -14.81
CA LYS A 14 -24.59 3.84 -14.03
C LYS A 14 -23.56 3.92 -12.89
N THR A 15 -24.03 3.67 -11.67
CA THR A 15 -23.16 3.54 -10.50
C THR A 15 -22.31 2.29 -10.67
N ILE A 16 -21.00 2.46 -10.86
CA ILE A 16 -20.06 1.36 -10.75
C ILE A 16 -19.81 1.18 -9.25
N ARG A 17 -19.83 -0.08 -8.81
CA ARG A 17 -19.81 -0.46 -7.39
C ARG A 17 -18.70 0.23 -6.60
N TRP A 18 -18.94 0.33 -5.31
CA TRP A 18 -17.99 0.70 -4.27
C TRP A 18 -16.75 -0.18 -4.42
N THR A 19 -15.60 0.41 -4.78
CA THR A 19 -14.32 -0.28 -4.64
C THR A 19 -13.72 0.17 -3.32
N ASP A 20 -13.47 -0.78 -2.43
CA ASP A 20 -12.72 -0.56 -1.20
C ASP A 20 -11.25 -0.49 -1.57
N VAL A 21 -10.73 0.71 -1.83
CA VAL A 21 -9.29 0.87 -2.05
C VAL A 21 -8.68 1.46 -0.79
N LEU A 22 -7.72 0.73 -0.24
CA LEU A 22 -7.04 1.10 0.99
C LEU A 22 -6.17 2.34 0.69
N GLU A 23 -6.39 3.43 1.43
CA GLU A 23 -5.65 4.68 1.27
C GLU A 23 -4.37 4.72 2.06
N SER A 24 -4.38 4.02 3.18
CA SER A 24 -3.19 3.91 4.00
C SER A 24 -3.19 2.59 4.73
N TYR A 25 -2.02 1.97 4.72
CA TYR A 25 -1.69 0.84 5.54
C TYR A 25 -0.57 1.25 6.47
N ASP A 26 -0.84 1.22 7.77
CA ASP A 26 0.19 1.43 8.77
C ASP A 26 0.04 0.34 9.85
N ASN A 27 1.12 -0.40 10.10
CA ASN A 27 1.18 -1.36 11.20
C ASN A 27 2.24 -1.03 12.25
N LYS A 28 2.77 0.20 12.25
CA LYS A 28 3.71 0.71 13.26
C LYS A 28 3.16 0.60 14.68
N ASP A 29 1.86 0.81 14.88
CA ASP A 29 1.22 0.66 16.19
C ASP A 29 1.02 -0.80 16.62
N ALA A 30 0.97 -1.73 15.65
CA ALA A 30 0.72 -3.15 15.92
C ALA A 30 2.03 -3.93 16.18
N ASN A 31 3.16 -3.40 15.71
CA ASN A 31 4.48 -3.96 15.94
C ASN A 31 5.40 -2.86 16.47
N TYR A 32 5.66 -2.90 17.78
CA TYR A 32 6.37 -1.86 18.53
C TYR A 32 7.75 -1.53 17.94
N VAL A 33 8.42 -2.50 17.32
CA VAL A 33 9.74 -2.33 16.69
C VAL A 33 9.66 -1.49 15.41
N CYS A 34 8.50 -1.45 14.75
CA CYS A 34 8.26 -0.65 13.55
C CYS A 34 7.97 0.82 13.88
N ASN A 35 7.70 1.14 15.14
CA ASN A 35 7.43 2.50 15.58
C ASN A 35 8.73 3.32 15.57
N ASP A 36 8.60 4.60 15.21
CA ASP A 36 9.70 5.57 15.21
C ASP A 36 10.21 5.86 16.64
N GLU A 37 9.49 5.40 17.67
CA GLU A 37 9.82 5.49 19.10
C GLU A 37 10.52 4.23 19.68
N ALA A 38 10.80 3.20 18.88
CA ALA A 38 11.43 1.96 19.37
C ALA A 38 12.79 2.22 20.04
N GLU A 39 13.04 1.64 21.22
CA GLU A 39 14.32 1.81 21.91
C GLU A 39 15.42 0.98 21.25
N GLN A 40 16.68 1.34 21.49
CA GLN A 40 17.84 0.63 20.93
C GLN A 40 17.89 -0.85 21.34
N SER A 41 17.39 -1.19 22.54
CA SER A 41 17.23 -2.59 22.98
C SER A 41 16.20 -3.33 22.14
N ASP A 42 15.07 -2.70 21.82
CA ASP A 42 14.01 -3.33 21.02
C ASP A 42 14.51 -3.62 19.60
N ILE A 43 15.20 -2.65 19.00
CA ILE A 43 15.80 -2.83 17.67
C ILE A 43 16.90 -3.90 17.70
N ALA A 44 17.68 -3.97 18.79
CA ALA A 44 18.72 -4.98 18.94
C ALA A 44 18.13 -6.40 19.01
N ASP A 45 17.05 -6.58 19.75
CA ASP A 45 16.41 -7.89 20.01
C ASP A 45 15.43 -8.31 18.92
N ALA A 46 14.97 -7.37 18.09
CA ALA A 46 14.06 -7.62 16.98
C ALA A 46 14.58 -8.67 15.99
N LYS A 47 13.70 -9.61 15.65
CA LYS A 47 13.97 -10.63 14.64
C LYS A 47 13.80 -10.06 13.23
N ALA A 48 14.46 -10.69 12.26
CA ALA A 48 14.41 -10.25 10.88
C ALA A 48 12.99 -10.34 10.30
N GLU A 49 12.22 -11.34 10.73
CA GLU A 49 10.83 -11.56 10.33
C GLU A 49 9.92 -10.44 10.84
N GLU A 50 10.08 -10.04 12.10
CA GLU A 50 9.31 -8.94 12.71
C GLU A 50 9.59 -7.60 12.00
N LEU A 51 10.84 -7.37 11.59
CA LEU A 51 11.22 -6.19 10.82
C LEU A 51 10.71 -6.25 9.38
N ALA A 52 10.70 -7.43 8.75
CA ALA A 52 10.19 -7.61 7.39
C ALA A 52 8.68 -7.32 7.29
N ASP A 53 7.94 -7.53 8.38
CA ASP A 53 6.51 -7.25 8.47
C ASP A 53 6.20 -5.76 8.66
N CYS A 54 7.17 -4.90 9.00
CA CYS A 54 6.95 -3.46 9.19
C CYS A 54 6.58 -2.76 7.89
N GLN A 55 5.45 -2.05 7.84
CA GLN A 55 5.06 -1.31 6.64
C GLN A 55 4.30 -0.03 7.00
N HIS A 56 4.54 0.99 6.18
CA HIS A 56 3.79 2.24 6.20
C HIS A 56 3.63 2.68 4.75
N LEU A 57 2.40 2.65 4.24
CA LEU A 57 2.10 3.00 2.86
C LEU A 57 0.92 3.95 2.83
N THR A 58 1.03 4.98 2.01
CA THR A 58 -0.07 5.89 1.67
C THR A 58 -0.29 5.85 0.17
N ALA A 59 -1.56 5.76 -0.23
CA ALA A 59 -2.01 5.67 -1.60
C ALA A 59 -2.88 6.89 -1.95
N GLN A 60 -2.60 7.50 -3.09
CA GLN A 60 -3.44 8.55 -3.68
C GLN A 60 -4.01 8.05 -5.01
N PHE A 61 -5.29 8.30 -5.23
CA PHE A 61 -6.02 7.76 -6.37
C PHE A 61 -6.42 8.84 -7.37
N ALA A 62 -6.26 8.54 -8.66
CA ALA A 62 -6.73 9.38 -9.75
C ALA A 62 -7.38 8.54 -10.84
N VAL A 63 -8.54 8.98 -11.35
CA VAL A 63 -9.20 8.33 -12.49
C VAL A 63 -8.52 8.76 -13.79
N ARG A 64 -7.98 7.81 -14.55
CA ARG A 64 -7.28 8.07 -15.82
C ARG A 64 -8.25 8.17 -16.99
N LYS A 65 -8.98 9.29 -17.04
CA LYS A 65 -9.91 9.61 -18.14
C LYS A 65 -9.24 9.81 -19.49
N ASP A 66 -7.92 10.00 -19.48
CA ASP A 66 -7.05 10.09 -20.64
C ASP A 66 -6.69 8.71 -21.25
N LEU A 67 -6.96 7.61 -20.53
CA LEU A 67 -6.79 6.25 -21.02
C LEU A 67 -8.11 5.67 -21.55
N PRO A 68 -8.05 4.64 -22.43
CA PRO A 68 -9.25 3.94 -22.86
C PRO A 68 -10.05 3.40 -21.68
N ALA A 69 -11.37 3.37 -21.82
CA ALA A 69 -12.30 2.81 -20.84
C ALA A 69 -12.91 1.49 -21.35
N PRO A 70 -12.19 0.36 -21.29
CA PRO A 70 -12.79 -0.94 -21.58
C PRO A 70 -14.06 -1.13 -20.76
N ASN A 71 -15.16 -1.47 -21.43
CA ASN A 71 -16.48 -1.65 -20.80
C ASN A 71 -17.04 -0.38 -20.12
N GLY A 72 -16.61 0.81 -20.55
CA GLY A 72 -17.06 2.09 -20.01
C GLY A 72 -16.42 2.46 -18.66
N ILE A 73 -15.40 1.73 -18.21
CA ILE A 73 -14.76 1.95 -16.90
C ILE A 73 -13.30 2.35 -17.11
N PHE A 74 -12.95 3.52 -16.58
CA PHE A 74 -11.60 4.07 -16.70
C PHE A 74 -10.64 3.37 -15.73
N PRO A 75 -9.37 3.17 -16.12
CA PRO A 75 -8.32 2.74 -15.20
C PRO A 75 -8.13 3.73 -14.04
N LEU A 76 -7.66 3.21 -12.90
CA LEU A 76 -7.22 4.02 -11.77
C LEU A 76 -5.70 4.12 -11.77
N GLU A 77 -5.16 5.32 -11.58
CA GLU A 77 -3.78 5.52 -11.20
C GLU A 77 -3.70 5.61 -9.67
N VAL A 78 -2.80 4.82 -9.10
CA VAL A 78 -2.47 4.82 -7.68
C VAL A 78 -1.05 5.31 -7.53
N SER A 79 -0.85 6.40 -6.81
CA SER A 79 0.48 6.88 -6.42
C SER A 79 0.77 6.43 -5.00
N LEU A 80 1.84 5.65 -4.81
CA LEU A 80 2.26 5.15 -3.50
C LEU A 80 3.43 5.96 -2.92
N ASP A 81 3.34 6.22 -1.63
CA ASP A 81 4.43 6.75 -0.81
C ASP A 81 4.62 5.88 0.45
N GLY A 82 5.85 5.79 0.95
CA GLY A 82 6.18 5.06 2.17
C GLY A 82 7.14 3.89 1.96
N PHE A 83 7.02 2.83 2.75
CA PHE A 83 7.92 1.68 2.73
C PHE A 83 7.26 0.34 3.03
N VAL A 84 7.93 -0.72 2.57
CA VAL A 84 7.65 -2.12 2.93
C VAL A 84 8.92 -2.74 3.48
N GLY A 85 8.80 -3.32 4.67
CA GLY A 85 9.84 -4.00 5.41
C GLY A 85 10.93 -3.07 5.92
N LEU A 86 11.50 -3.45 7.06
CA LEU A 86 12.68 -2.84 7.64
C LEU A 86 13.81 -3.88 7.75
N LYS A 87 15.03 -3.38 7.83
CA LYS A 87 16.20 -4.13 8.28
C LYS A 87 16.94 -3.29 9.31
N LYS A 88 17.57 -3.97 10.28
CA LYS A 88 18.52 -3.31 11.17
C LYS A 88 19.92 -3.31 10.57
N GLU A 89 20.59 -2.19 10.67
CA GLU A 89 21.97 -1.98 10.25
C GLU A 89 22.76 -1.41 11.42
N LYS A 90 23.96 -1.92 11.65
CA LYS A 90 24.79 -1.46 12.76
C LYS A 90 25.54 -0.19 12.36
N ASN A 91 25.33 0.88 13.12
CA ASN A 91 26.07 2.13 12.98
C ASN A 91 26.85 2.42 14.27
N GLY A 92 28.09 1.94 14.33
CA GLY A 92 28.91 2.02 15.54
C GLY A 92 28.31 1.19 16.69
N LYS A 93 27.86 1.88 17.75
CA LYS A 93 27.24 1.24 18.93
C LYS A 93 25.71 1.14 18.84
N GLU A 94 25.12 1.74 17.82
CA GLU A 94 23.67 1.85 17.65
C GLU A 94 23.19 0.97 16.50
N TRP A 95 21.92 0.57 16.57
CA TRP A 95 21.18 -0.03 15.47
C TRP A 95 20.30 1.02 14.82
N LEU A 96 20.35 1.06 13.49
CA LEU A 96 19.48 1.88 12.66
C LEU A 96 18.52 0.99 11.89
N LEU A 97 17.25 1.40 11.81
CA LEU A 97 16.28 0.78 10.92
C LEU A 97 16.35 1.44 9.55
N LYS A 98 16.40 0.61 8.49
CA LYS A 98 16.32 1.07 7.10
C LYS A 98 15.23 0.32 6.35
N PRO A 99 14.44 1.01 5.51
CA PRO A 99 13.52 0.37 4.58
C PRO A 99 14.18 -0.69 3.71
N LEU A 100 13.48 -1.81 3.49
CA LEU A 100 13.84 -2.78 2.45
C LEU A 100 13.40 -2.29 1.07
N LYS A 101 12.19 -1.72 0.99
CA LYS A 101 11.65 -1.08 -0.22
C LYS A 101 11.00 0.25 0.15
N THR A 102 11.26 1.29 -0.63
CA THR A 102 10.67 2.63 -0.47
C THR A 102 9.95 3.02 -1.75
N PHE A 103 8.81 3.67 -1.62
CA PHE A 103 8.03 4.26 -2.71
C PHE A 103 8.08 5.78 -2.56
N LYS A 104 8.28 6.51 -3.66
CA LYS A 104 8.35 7.97 -3.68
C LYS A 104 7.42 8.51 -4.75
N GLN A 105 6.13 8.46 -4.44
CA GLN A 105 5.04 8.75 -5.40
C GLN A 105 5.10 7.83 -6.63
N ASP A 106 5.46 6.57 -6.40
CA ASP A 106 5.56 5.55 -7.44
C ASP A 106 4.15 5.28 -7.98
N LYS A 107 4.00 5.32 -9.31
CA LYS A 107 2.68 5.25 -9.97
C LYS A 107 2.39 3.87 -10.49
N PHE A 108 1.18 3.41 -10.22
CA PHE A 108 0.67 2.11 -10.62
C PHE A 108 -0.68 2.29 -11.31
N VAL A 109 -0.88 1.62 -12.44
CA VAL A 109 -2.16 1.65 -13.15
C VAL A 109 -2.91 0.36 -12.84
N PHE A 110 -4.12 0.52 -12.32
CA PHE A 110 -5.04 -0.53 -11.98
C PHE A 110 -6.07 -0.62 -13.10
N GLU A 111 -6.08 -1.77 -13.76
CA GLU A 111 -7.06 -2.06 -14.80
C GLU A 111 -8.33 -2.60 -14.17
N TYR A 112 -9.48 -2.25 -14.75
CA TYR A 112 -10.76 -2.78 -14.31
C TYR A 112 -11.01 -4.15 -14.97
N ASP A 113 -11.16 -5.18 -14.15
CA ASP A 113 -11.56 -6.51 -14.59
C ASP A 113 -13.08 -6.64 -14.50
N ALA A 114 -13.74 -6.63 -15.66
CA ALA A 114 -15.19 -6.72 -15.75
C ALA A 114 -15.76 -8.08 -15.29
N ALA A 115 -14.98 -9.16 -15.35
CA ALA A 115 -15.41 -10.47 -14.88
C ALA A 115 -15.43 -10.52 -13.35
N LYS A 116 -14.43 -9.88 -12.69
CA LYS A 116 -14.34 -9.76 -11.23
C LYS A 116 -15.15 -8.60 -10.66
N GLN A 117 -15.61 -7.69 -11.52
CA GLN A 117 -16.24 -6.43 -11.15
C GLN A 117 -15.38 -5.60 -10.19
N ASN A 118 -14.06 -5.61 -10.36
CA ASN A 118 -13.12 -4.94 -9.47
C ASN A 118 -11.86 -4.45 -10.21
N TYR A 119 -11.13 -3.51 -9.61
CA TYR A 119 -9.79 -3.13 -10.03
C TYR A 119 -8.77 -4.20 -9.66
N VAL A 120 -7.87 -4.48 -10.58
CA VAL A 120 -6.79 -5.44 -10.39
C VAL A 120 -5.49 -4.68 -10.23
N ALA A 121 -4.86 -4.86 -9.07
CA ALA A 121 -3.54 -4.30 -8.80
C ALA A 121 -2.50 -4.93 -9.74
N PRO A 122 -1.54 -4.16 -10.27
CA PRO A 122 -0.45 -4.73 -11.06
C PRO A 122 0.43 -5.63 -10.20
N LYS A 123 1.17 -6.55 -10.83
CA LYS A 123 1.91 -7.61 -10.14
C LYS A 123 2.93 -7.09 -9.12
N ASP A 124 3.53 -5.95 -9.42
CA ASP A 124 4.56 -5.27 -8.64
C ASP A 124 4.00 -4.35 -7.54
N PHE A 125 2.68 -4.22 -7.45
CA PHE A 125 2.01 -3.53 -6.36
C PHE A 125 2.18 -4.30 -5.04
N PRO A 126 2.39 -3.62 -3.90
CA PRO A 126 2.55 -4.27 -2.60
C PRO A 126 1.36 -5.15 -2.21
N ASP A 127 1.65 -6.34 -1.69
CA ASP A 127 0.63 -7.36 -1.37
C ASP A 127 -0.31 -6.94 -0.22
N VAL A 128 0.07 -5.99 0.64
CA VAL A 128 -0.79 -5.51 1.74
C VAL A 128 -2.05 -4.76 1.29
N PHE A 129 -2.11 -4.40 0.02
CA PHE A 129 -3.29 -3.82 -0.62
C PHE A 129 -4.06 -4.83 -1.48
N LYS A 130 -3.50 -6.02 -1.68
CA LYS A 130 -4.22 -7.11 -2.32
C LYS A 130 -5.09 -7.67 -1.21
N ASP A 131 -6.37 -7.29 -1.18
CA ASP A 131 -7.37 -8.03 -0.41
C ASP A 131 -7.27 -9.48 -0.89
N ASP A 132 -6.52 -10.31 -0.17
CA ASP A 132 -6.63 -11.76 -0.27
C ASP A 132 -8.05 -12.05 0.23
N ASP A 133 -8.93 -12.40 -0.70
CA ASP A 133 -10.18 -13.10 -0.44
C ASP A 133 -9.94 -14.13 0.68
N LYS A 134 -10.42 -13.81 1.88
CA LYS A 134 -10.63 -14.75 2.97
C LYS A 134 -12.09 -14.74 3.38
#